data_AF-A0A382URD2-F1
#
_entry.id   AF-A0A382URD2-F1
#
_cell.length_a   1.000
_cell.length_b   1.000
_cell.length_c   1.000
_cell.angle_alpha   90.00
_cell.angle_beta   90.00
_cell.angle_gamma   90.00
#
_symmetry.space_group_name_H-M   'P 1'
#
loop_
_entity.id
_entity.type
_entity.pdbx_description
1 polymer ?
#
loop_
_entity_poly.entity_id
_entity_poly.type
_entity_poly.pdbx_seq_one_letter_code
_entity_poly.pdbx_strand_id
1 'polypeptide(L)'
;VISLILRRLGTAIPVLLAVITLTFFMVHSAPGGPFDEEKAVSPEVLIKLNERYNLNEPLWKQYFDYLSNVLQGDFGPSFRYPSRSVTELISIGLPITFELAFYAILFALMLGIIAGVISSLRPNTAYDYIPMTAAMAGICIPSIILGPSLTLVFGIWVEWLPVTGWGDMPGDKILPVITLGTAYAAYCA
;
A
#
# COMPACT_ATOMS: atom_id res chain seq x y z
N VAL A 1 7.36 18.44 19.25
CA VAL A 1 6.80 17.18 18.71
C VAL A 1 5.28 17.27 18.52
N ILE A 2 4.48 17.56 19.55
CA ILE A 2 2.99 17.63 19.45
C ILE A 2 2.50 18.63 18.39
N SER A 3 3.03 19.86 18.38
CA SER A 3 2.69 20.87 17.36
C SER A 3 2.98 20.40 15.92
N LEU A 4 4.05 19.63 15.72
CA LEU A 4 4.38 19.04 14.41
C LEU A 4 3.36 17.98 13.99
N ILE A 5 2.96 17.10 14.92
CA ILE A 5 1.96 16.06 14.69
C ILE A 5 0.61 16.70 14.33
N LEU A 6 0.18 17.69 15.12
CA LEU A 6 -1.08 18.40 14.87
C LEU A 6 -1.05 19.15 13.54
N ARG A 7 0.07 19.80 13.18
CA ARG A 7 0.21 20.45 11.88
C ARG A 7 0.12 19.44 10.74
N ARG A 8 0.75 18.26 10.86
CA ARG A 8 0.68 17.20 9.84
C ARG A 8 -0.73 16.62 9.69
N LEU A 9 -1.41 16.35 10.81
CA LEU A 9 -2.80 15.90 10.81
C LEU A 9 -3.71 16.96 10.18
N GLY A 10 -3.51 18.23 10.53
CA GLY A 10 -4.24 19.35 9.93
C GLY A 10 -4.02 19.46 8.42
N THR A 11 -2.78 19.26 7.93
CA THR A 11 -2.50 19.25 6.48
C THR A 11 -3.02 17.99 5.78
N ALA A 12 -3.23 16.87 6.49
CA ALA A 12 -3.77 15.66 5.89
C ALA A 12 -5.24 15.83 5.48
N ILE A 13 -6.03 16.60 6.24
CA ILE A 13 -7.45 16.83 5.96
C ILE A 13 -7.69 17.42 4.55
N PRO A 14 -7.11 18.57 4.15
CA PRO A 14 -7.33 19.13 2.82
C PRO A 14 -6.76 18.23 1.72
N VAL A 15 -5.67 17.50 1.98
CA VAL A 15 -5.10 16.54 1.02
C VAL A 15 -6.06 15.39 0.79
N LEU A 16 -6.58 14.76 1.85
CA LEU A 16 -7.55 13.67 1.75
C LEU A 16 -8.83 14.13 1.07
N LEU A 17 -9.33 15.32 1.40
CA LEU A 17 -10.50 15.90 0.74
C LEU A 17 -10.25 16.10 -0.76
N ALA A 18 -9.10 16.65 -1.14
CA ALA A 18 -8.72 16.80 -2.54
C ALA A 18 -8.64 15.44 -3.25
N VAL A 19 -7.97 14.45 -2.65
CA VAL A 19 -7.84 13.11 -3.22
C VAL A 19 -9.20 12.44 -3.39
N ILE A 20 -10.08 12.48 -2.37
CA ILE A 20 -11.43 11.93 -2.44
C ILE A 20 -12.25 12.61 -3.54
N THR A 21 -12.25 13.95 -3.56
CA THR A 21 -12.99 14.74 -4.55
C THR A 21 -12.53 14.43 -5.97
N LEU A 22 -11.21 14.48 -6.21
CA LEU A 22 -10.62 14.21 -7.52
C LEU A 22 -10.92 12.78 -7.95
N THR A 23 -10.71 11.79 -7.07
CA THR A 23 -10.97 10.38 -7.39
C THR A 23 -12.44 10.14 -7.71
N PHE A 24 -13.36 10.74 -6.94
CA PHE A 24 -14.79 10.65 -7.19
C PHE A 24 -15.13 11.12 -8.60
N PHE A 25 -14.72 12.34 -8.97
CA PHE A 25 -15.02 12.87 -10.31
C PHE A 25 -14.27 12.13 -11.43
N MET A 26 -13.05 11.68 -11.18
CA MET A 26 -12.29 10.87 -12.15
C MET A 26 -12.99 9.56 -12.48
N VAL A 27 -13.48 8.84 -11.46
CA VAL A 27 -14.20 7.57 -11.66
C VAL A 27 -15.51 7.80 -12.41
N HIS A 28 -16.26 8.86 -12.09
CA HIS A 28 -17.52 9.17 -12.79
C HIS A 28 -17.33 9.72 -14.20
N SER A 29 -16.13 10.24 -14.53
CA SER A 29 -15.79 10.71 -15.87
C SER A 29 -15.25 9.60 -16.77
N ALA A 30 -14.83 8.47 -16.19
CA ALA A 30 -14.35 7.33 -16.95
C ALA A 30 -15.51 6.72 -17.76
N PRO A 31 -15.25 6.25 -19.01
CA PRO A 31 -16.28 5.59 -19.80
C PRO A 31 -16.69 4.26 -19.15
N GLY A 32 -18.00 4.05 -19.01
CA GLY A 32 -18.60 2.86 -18.39
C GLY A 32 -19.03 3.09 -16.94
N GLY A 33 -19.63 2.07 -16.35
CA GLY A 33 -20.10 2.02 -14.97
C GLY A 33 -19.56 0.80 -14.21
N PRO A 34 -19.74 0.76 -12.88
CA PRO A 34 -19.21 -0.29 -12.01
C PRO A 34 -19.77 -1.70 -12.32
N PHE A 35 -20.80 -1.81 -13.16
CA PHE A 35 -21.45 -3.06 -13.53
C PHE A 35 -21.29 -3.41 -15.02
N ASP A 36 -20.45 -2.68 -15.76
CA ASP A 36 -20.22 -2.92 -17.19
C ASP A 36 -19.14 -4.00 -17.44
N GLU A 37 -18.87 -4.88 -16.47
CA GLU A 37 -17.86 -5.96 -16.55
C GLU A 37 -18.25 -7.11 -17.51
N GLU A 38 -17.30 -8.03 -17.79
CA GLU A 38 -17.32 -9.10 -18.81
C GLU A 38 -18.60 -9.96 -18.92
N LYS A 39 -19.43 -10.03 -17.87
CA LYS A 39 -20.76 -10.64 -17.95
C LYS A 39 -21.81 -9.56 -18.08
N ALA A 40 -22.27 -9.34 -19.30
CA ALA A 40 -23.39 -8.46 -19.60
C ALA A 40 -24.59 -8.81 -18.68
N VAL A 41 -24.87 -7.90 -17.77
CA VAL A 41 -26.03 -7.97 -16.89
C VAL A 41 -27.26 -7.58 -17.72
N SER A 42 -28.41 -8.23 -17.50
CA SER A 42 -29.62 -7.82 -18.24
C SER A 42 -29.97 -6.37 -17.90
N PRO A 43 -30.56 -5.60 -18.83
CA PRO A 43 -30.91 -4.19 -18.59
C PRO A 43 -31.76 -3.99 -17.34
N GLU A 44 -32.66 -4.93 -17.06
CA GLU A 44 -33.53 -4.94 -15.88
C GLU A 44 -32.74 -5.08 -14.57
N VAL A 45 -31.70 -5.91 -14.55
CA VAL A 45 -30.85 -6.08 -13.37
C VAL A 45 -29.92 -4.88 -13.20
N LEU A 46 -29.44 -4.28 -14.29
CA LEU A 46 -28.62 -3.07 -14.25
C LEU A 46 -29.38 -1.89 -13.63
N ILE A 47 -30.66 -1.70 -13.98
CA ILE A 47 -31.52 -0.66 -13.35
C ILE A 47 -31.62 -0.90 -11.84
N LYS A 48 -31.92 -2.14 -11.42
CA LYS A 48 -32.04 -2.49 -10.00
C LYS A 48 -30.72 -2.33 -9.25
N LEU A 49 -29.59 -2.60 -9.88
CA LEU A 49 -28.27 -2.37 -9.29
C LEU A 49 -28.03 -0.87 -9.13
N ASN A 50 -28.26 -0.06 -10.15
CA ASN A 50 -28.08 1.38 -10.06
C ASN A 50 -28.96 2.01 -8.96
N GLU A 51 -30.22 1.57 -8.83
CA GLU A 51 -31.09 1.97 -7.73
C GLU A 51 -30.55 1.52 -6.37
N ARG A 52 -30.13 0.25 -6.25
CA ARG A 52 -29.61 -0.31 -4.99
C ARG A 52 -28.36 0.43 -4.49
N TYR A 53 -27.52 0.91 -5.39
CA TYR A 53 -26.27 1.60 -5.09
C TYR A 53 -26.37 3.14 -5.19
N ASN A 54 -27.58 3.68 -5.36
CA ASN A 54 -27.85 5.12 -5.54
C ASN A 54 -27.09 5.78 -6.71
N LEU A 55 -26.71 5.00 -7.73
CA LEU A 55 -25.98 5.49 -8.90
C LEU A 55 -26.87 6.27 -9.89
N ASN A 56 -28.18 6.19 -9.72
CA ASN A 56 -29.18 6.93 -10.48
C ASN A 56 -29.45 8.35 -9.93
N GLU A 57 -28.93 8.68 -8.75
CA GLU A 57 -29.12 9.99 -8.12
C GLU A 57 -28.23 11.07 -8.76
N PRO A 58 -28.55 12.37 -8.61
CA PRO A 58 -27.67 13.44 -9.06
C PRO A 58 -26.25 13.36 -8.43
N LEU A 59 -25.21 13.63 -9.21
CA LEU A 59 -23.80 13.49 -8.78
C LEU A 59 -23.47 14.24 -7.49
N TRP A 60 -24.04 15.43 -7.29
CA TRP A 60 -23.82 16.20 -6.07
C TRP A 60 -24.33 15.45 -4.83
N LYS A 61 -25.48 14.78 -4.94
CA LYS A 61 -26.08 14.00 -3.85
C LYS A 61 -25.23 12.77 -3.56
N GLN A 62 -24.85 12.03 -4.60
CA GLN A 62 -23.92 10.89 -4.48
C GLN A 62 -22.61 11.29 -3.78
N TYR A 63 -22.05 12.45 -4.12
CA TYR A 63 -20.82 12.96 -3.53
C TYR A 63 -20.98 13.30 -2.03
N PHE A 64 -22.02 14.04 -1.66
CA PHE A 64 -22.25 14.41 -0.25
C PHE A 64 -22.62 13.21 0.62
N ASP A 65 -23.42 12.28 0.09
CA ASP A 65 -23.75 11.03 0.78
C ASP A 65 -22.48 10.19 1.02
N TYR A 66 -21.65 10.04 -0.02
CA TYR A 66 -20.35 9.35 0.11
C TYR A 66 -19.44 10.03 1.13
N LEU A 67 -19.29 11.35 1.07
CA LEU A 67 -18.45 12.10 2.00
C LEU A 67 -18.93 11.97 3.46
N SER A 68 -20.25 12.04 3.67
CA SER A 68 -20.87 11.85 4.99
C SER A 68 -20.61 10.46 5.57
N ASN A 69 -20.71 9.42 4.74
CA ASN A 69 -20.42 8.04 5.13
C ASN A 69 -18.94 7.85 5.45
N VAL A 70 -18.03 8.38 4.62
CA VAL A 70 -16.57 8.31 4.85
C VAL A 70 -16.18 8.98 6.17
N LEU A 71 -16.79 10.11 6.53
CA LEU A 71 -16.57 10.76 7.82
C LEU A 71 -16.99 9.91 9.02
N GLN A 72 -17.94 8.98 8.84
CA GLN A 72 -18.38 8.01 9.84
C GLN A 72 -17.56 6.71 9.81
N GLY A 73 -16.59 6.60 8.88
CA GLY A 73 -15.79 5.38 8.67
C GLY A 73 -16.46 4.33 7.78
N ASP A 74 -17.58 4.67 7.14
CA ASP A 74 -18.23 3.81 6.16
C ASP A 74 -17.82 4.20 4.74
N PHE A 75 -17.01 3.36 4.09
CA PHE A 75 -16.57 3.55 2.72
C PHE A 75 -17.55 2.95 1.70
N GLY A 76 -18.68 2.44 2.16
CA GLY A 76 -19.73 1.86 1.32
C GLY A 76 -19.45 0.42 0.89
N PRO A 77 -20.35 -0.14 0.07
CA PRO A 77 -20.23 -1.51 -0.43
C PRO A 77 -19.16 -1.64 -1.51
N SER A 78 -18.59 -2.83 -1.67
CA SER A 78 -17.69 -3.12 -2.79
C SER A 78 -18.50 -3.41 -4.07
N PHE A 79 -18.19 -2.71 -5.15
CA PHE A 79 -18.74 -3.02 -6.48
C PHE A 79 -18.13 -4.30 -7.08
N ARG A 80 -16.91 -4.66 -6.66
CA ARG A 80 -16.19 -5.85 -7.13
C ARG A 80 -16.52 -7.11 -6.34
N TYR A 81 -16.78 -6.97 -5.04
CA TYR A 81 -17.10 -8.08 -4.13
C TYR A 81 -18.51 -7.87 -3.53
N PRO A 82 -19.58 -8.38 -4.16
CA PRO A 82 -20.97 -8.02 -3.85
C PRO A 82 -21.43 -8.28 -2.39
N SER A 83 -20.70 -9.11 -1.65
CA SER A 83 -21.00 -9.47 -0.26
C SER A 83 -20.08 -8.82 0.77
N ARG A 84 -19.20 -7.90 0.37
CA ARG A 84 -18.23 -7.24 1.25
C ARG A 84 -18.33 -5.72 1.16
N SER A 85 -18.07 -5.05 2.27
CA SER A 85 -17.91 -3.58 2.27
C SER A 85 -16.46 -3.20 2.02
N VAL A 86 -16.23 -1.99 1.53
CA VAL A 86 -14.88 -1.45 1.39
C VAL A 86 -14.24 -1.28 2.77
N THR A 87 -15.01 -0.88 3.79
CA THR A 87 -14.54 -0.80 5.18
C THR A 87 -14.03 -2.15 5.70
N GLU A 88 -14.71 -3.25 5.39
CA GLU A 88 -14.26 -4.61 5.76
C GLU A 88 -12.95 -4.98 5.06
N LEU A 89 -12.81 -4.67 3.77
CA LEU A 89 -11.58 -4.95 3.02
C LEU A 89 -10.40 -4.13 3.58
N ILE A 90 -10.63 -2.87 3.92
CA ILE A 90 -9.62 -2.01 4.57
C ILE A 90 -9.27 -2.56 5.95
N SER A 91 -10.24 -2.97 6.76
CA SER A 91 -9.97 -3.45 8.12
C SER A 91 -9.15 -4.75 8.15
N ILE A 92 -9.27 -5.59 7.12
CA ILE A 92 -8.44 -6.79 6.94
C ILE A 92 -7.03 -6.41 6.45
N GLY A 93 -6.91 -5.52 5.47
CA GLY A 93 -5.63 -5.18 4.84
C GLY A 93 -4.77 -4.19 5.62
N LEU A 94 -5.38 -3.30 6.41
CA LEU A 94 -4.70 -2.23 7.13
C LEU A 94 -3.71 -2.76 8.19
N PRO A 95 -4.06 -3.74 9.05
CA PRO A 95 -3.12 -4.31 10.02
C PRO A 95 -1.92 -4.99 9.34
N ILE A 96 -2.16 -5.72 8.24
CA ILE A 96 -1.11 -6.40 7.45
C ILE A 96 -0.14 -5.36 6.90
N THR A 97 -0.67 -4.30 6.29
CA THR A 97 0.14 -3.21 5.71
C THR A 97 0.93 -2.48 6.80
N PHE A 98 0.32 -2.23 7.95
CA PHE A 98 0.98 -1.59 9.08
C PHE A 98 2.13 -2.44 9.62
N GLU A 99 1.89 -3.74 9.81
CA GLU A 99 2.91 -4.69 10.27
C GLU A 99 4.08 -4.80 9.27
N LEU A 100 3.78 -4.91 7.97
CA LEU A 100 4.78 -4.90 6.90
C LEU A 100 5.62 -3.62 6.95
N ALA A 101 4.97 -2.45 6.99
CA ALA A 101 5.66 -1.17 7.04
C ALA A 101 6.53 -1.05 8.30
N PHE A 102 6.03 -1.49 9.46
CA PHE A 102 6.75 -1.50 10.72
C PHE A 102 8.04 -2.34 10.64
N TYR A 103 7.94 -3.58 10.16
CA TYR A 103 9.11 -4.45 10.02
C TYR A 103 10.08 -3.97 8.94
N ALA A 104 9.59 -3.42 7.83
CA ALA A 104 10.43 -2.83 6.80
C ALA A 104 11.22 -1.62 7.31
N ILE A 105 10.60 -0.74 8.10
CA ILE A 105 11.29 0.37 8.76
C ILE A 105 12.32 -0.14 9.75
N LEU A 106 11.98 -1.13 10.58
CA LEU A 106 12.92 -1.69 11.55
C LEU A 106 14.14 -2.31 10.84
N PHE A 107 13.90 -3.09 9.78
CA PHE A 107 14.97 -3.64 8.94
C PHE A 107 15.83 -2.54 8.32
N ALA A 108 15.20 -1.51 7.74
CA ALA A 108 15.88 -0.39 7.13
C ALA A 108 16.78 0.36 8.12
N LEU A 109 16.25 0.67 9.32
CA LEU A 109 17.01 1.34 10.36
C LEU A 109 18.17 0.48 10.85
N MET A 110 17.95 -0.82 11.10
CA MET A 110 19.04 -1.70 11.53
C MET A 110 20.15 -1.76 10.50
N LEU A 111 19.82 -2.04 9.23
CA LEU A 111 20.82 -2.18 8.18
C LEU A 111 21.51 -0.85 7.87
N GLY A 112 20.73 0.23 7.75
CA GLY A 112 21.24 1.57 7.44
C GLY A 112 22.16 2.11 8.53
N ILE A 113 21.70 2.08 9.79
CA ILE A 113 22.51 2.59 10.91
C ILE A 113 23.79 1.77 11.08
N ILE A 114 23.74 0.44 10.96
CA ILE A 114 24.95 -0.40 11.06
C ILE A 114 25.93 -0.04 9.93
N ALA A 115 25.44 0.07 8.70
CA ALA A 115 26.28 0.42 7.54
C ALA A 115 26.90 1.81 7.70
N GLY A 116 26.13 2.83 8.09
CA GLY A 116 26.59 4.20 8.28
C GLY A 116 27.54 4.37 9.48
N VAL A 117 27.31 3.65 10.58
CA VAL A 117 28.25 3.64 11.71
C VAL A 117 29.57 3.01 11.28
N ILE A 118 29.56 1.84 10.62
CA ILE A 118 30.80 1.17 10.18
C ILE A 118 31.60 2.03 9.20
N SER A 119 30.93 2.67 8.23
CA SER A 119 31.60 3.52 7.24
C SER A 119 32.22 4.77 7.88
N SER A 120 31.53 5.38 8.84
CA SER A 120 32.02 6.58 9.54
C SER A 120 33.24 6.32 10.43
N LEU A 121 33.43 5.09 10.92
CA LEU A 121 34.58 4.74 11.78
C LEU A 121 35.93 4.76 11.04
N ARG A 122 35.94 4.47 9.73
CA ARG A 122 37.16 4.44 8.90
C ARG A 122 36.91 4.96 7.49
N PRO A 123 36.78 6.28 7.31
CA PRO A 123 36.45 6.88 6.02
C PRO A 123 37.54 6.62 4.97
N ASN A 124 37.16 6.52 3.70
CA ASN A 124 38.04 6.23 2.55
C ASN A 124 38.77 4.88 2.64
N THR A 125 38.21 3.91 3.35
CA THR A 125 38.75 2.55 3.43
C THR A 125 37.74 1.52 2.91
N ALA A 126 38.13 0.25 2.82
CA ALA A 126 37.20 -0.83 2.46
C ALA A 126 35.99 -0.92 3.41
N TYR A 127 36.13 -0.49 4.66
CA TYR A 127 35.04 -0.43 5.65
C TYR A 127 34.00 0.66 5.35
N ASP A 128 34.36 1.63 4.52
CA ASP A 128 33.47 2.69 4.01
C ASP A 128 32.85 2.25 2.67
N TYR A 129 33.70 1.87 1.71
CA TYR A 129 33.24 1.53 0.36
C TYR A 129 32.36 0.28 0.28
N ILE A 130 32.64 -0.78 1.05
CA ILE A 130 31.88 -2.04 0.93
C ILE A 130 30.43 -1.86 1.43
N PRO A 131 30.18 -1.37 2.66
CA PRO A 131 28.81 -1.17 3.12
C PRO A 131 28.04 -0.16 2.27
N MET A 132 28.67 0.94 1.85
CA MET A 132 28.00 1.93 1.00
C MET A 132 27.68 1.40 -0.39
N THR A 133 28.59 0.67 -1.03
CA THR A 133 28.31 0.08 -2.35
C THR A 133 27.19 -0.95 -2.27
N ALA A 134 27.17 -1.79 -1.22
CA ALA A 134 26.09 -2.75 -1.01
C ALA A 134 24.74 -2.06 -0.77
N ALA A 135 24.72 -1.01 0.06
CA ALA A 135 23.52 -0.21 0.32
C ALA A 135 23.01 0.46 -0.97
N MET A 136 23.90 1.12 -1.73
CA MET A 136 23.54 1.77 -3.00
C MET A 136 23.08 0.77 -4.06
N ALA A 137 23.72 -0.41 -4.17
CA ALA A 137 23.29 -1.46 -5.09
C ALA A 137 21.86 -1.93 -4.78
N GLY A 138 21.49 -2.00 -3.50
CA GLY A 138 20.13 -2.30 -3.06
C GLY A 138 19.09 -1.28 -3.52
N ILE A 139 19.43 0.02 -3.58
CA ILE A 139 18.53 1.07 -4.13
C ILE A 139 18.41 0.93 -5.65
N CYS A 140 19.50 0.62 -6.34
CA CYS A 140 19.53 0.58 -7.80
C CYS A 140 18.62 -0.51 -8.40
N ILE A 141 18.22 -1.51 -7.60
CA ILE A 141 17.29 -2.56 -8.04
C ILE A 141 15.86 -2.11 -7.72
N PRO A 142 15.00 -1.89 -8.74
CA PRO A 142 13.60 -1.57 -8.52
C PRO A 142 12.90 -2.64 -7.66
N SER A 143 12.07 -2.26 -6.69
CA SER A 143 11.36 -3.21 -5.82
C SER A 143 10.50 -4.22 -6.60
N ILE A 144 9.97 -3.81 -7.75
CA ILE A 144 9.20 -4.68 -8.66
C ILE A 144 10.05 -5.80 -9.29
N ILE A 145 11.36 -5.63 -9.37
CA ILE A 145 12.32 -6.65 -9.81
C ILE A 145 12.83 -7.43 -8.60
N LEU A 146 13.18 -6.73 -7.51
CA LEU A 146 13.74 -7.32 -6.31
C LEU A 146 12.80 -8.35 -5.67
N GLY A 147 11.52 -8.02 -5.51
CA GLY A 147 10.54 -8.92 -4.85
C GLY A 147 10.38 -10.26 -5.55
N PRO A 148 10.05 -10.30 -6.86
CA PRO A 148 9.97 -11.53 -7.62
C PRO A 148 11.30 -12.29 -7.67
N SER A 149 12.44 -11.59 -7.76
CA SER A 149 13.76 -12.23 -7.77
C SER A 149 14.07 -12.93 -6.45
N LEU A 150 13.78 -12.28 -5.32
CA LEU A 150 13.92 -12.87 -3.99
C LEU A 150 12.98 -14.07 -3.81
N THR A 151 11.74 -13.96 -4.28
CA THR A 151 10.76 -15.06 -4.27
C THR A 151 11.25 -16.26 -5.10
N LEU A 152 11.77 -16.00 -6.30
CA LEU A 152 12.29 -17.03 -7.20
C LEU A 152 13.50 -17.75 -6.59
N VAL A 153 14.47 -17.00 -6.08
CA VAL A 153 15.70 -17.57 -5.52
C VAL A 153 15.42 -18.28 -4.19
N PHE A 154 14.86 -17.57 -3.21
CA PHE A 154 14.74 -18.08 -1.84
C PHE A 154 13.49 -18.92 -1.59
N GLY A 155 12.43 -18.72 -2.39
CA GLY A 155 11.18 -19.43 -2.21
C GLY A 155 10.93 -20.56 -3.20
N ILE A 156 11.49 -20.51 -4.41
CA ILE A 156 11.28 -21.54 -5.43
C ILE A 156 12.54 -22.39 -5.64
N TRP A 157 13.71 -21.78 -5.86
CA TRP A 157 14.93 -22.57 -6.15
C TRP A 157 15.54 -23.19 -4.90
N VAL A 158 15.64 -22.40 -3.83
CA VAL A 158 16.29 -22.82 -2.58
C VAL A 158 15.26 -23.32 -1.55
N GLU A 159 13.99 -22.97 -1.72
CA GLU A 159 12.86 -23.39 -0.87
C GLU A 159 13.05 -23.10 0.64
N TRP A 160 13.82 -22.06 0.98
CA TRP A 160 14.06 -21.67 2.38
C TRP A 160 12.91 -20.87 2.98
N LEU A 161 12.19 -20.11 2.16
CA LEU A 161 11.19 -19.16 2.61
C LEU A 161 9.88 -19.37 1.84
N PRO A 162 8.72 -19.21 2.48
CA PRO A 162 7.44 -19.33 1.78
C PRO A 162 7.26 -18.18 0.78
N VAL A 163 6.61 -18.49 -0.34
CA VAL A 163 6.39 -17.55 -1.46
C VAL A 163 5.11 -16.72 -1.31
N THR A 164 4.18 -17.16 -0.44
CA THR A 164 2.87 -16.54 -0.25
C THR A 164 2.39 -16.73 1.19
N GLY A 165 1.47 -15.87 1.62
CA GLY A 165 0.85 -15.92 2.95
C GLY A 165 1.20 -14.70 3.80
N TRP A 166 0.47 -14.52 4.89
CA TRP A 166 0.79 -13.51 5.91
C TRP A 166 0.29 -13.93 7.30
N GLY A 167 1.21 -14.42 8.14
CA GLY A 167 0.93 -15.03 9.43
C GLY A 167 0.63 -16.53 9.38
N ASP A 168 0.70 -17.17 8.21
CA ASP A 168 0.36 -18.59 8.02
C ASP A 168 1.58 -19.51 8.20
N MET A 169 2.78 -19.03 7.81
CA MET A 169 4.01 -19.82 7.85
C MET A 169 5.16 -19.00 8.43
N PRO A 170 6.06 -19.62 9.23
CA PRO A 170 7.27 -18.94 9.68
C PRO A 170 8.09 -18.41 8.49
N GLY A 171 8.41 -17.11 8.51
CA GLY A 171 9.27 -16.49 7.50
C GLY A 171 8.56 -15.84 6.30
N ASP A 172 7.23 -15.92 6.21
CA ASP A 172 6.43 -15.26 5.16
C ASP A 172 6.60 -13.74 5.08
N LYS A 173 6.96 -13.12 6.20
CA LYS A 173 7.25 -11.68 6.28
C LYS A 173 8.64 -11.31 5.79
N ILE A 174 9.60 -12.24 5.71
CA ILE A 174 11.01 -11.92 5.46
C ILE A 174 11.22 -11.33 4.06
N LEU A 175 10.73 -12.01 3.02
CA LEU A 175 10.92 -11.55 1.64
C LEU A 175 10.23 -10.21 1.36
N PRO A 176 8.97 -9.98 1.76
CA PRO A 176 8.32 -8.68 1.64
C PRO A 176 9.05 -7.57 2.42
N VAL A 177 9.51 -7.85 3.64
CA VAL A 177 10.21 -6.88 4.50
C VAL A 177 11.54 -6.46 3.89
N ILE A 178 12.34 -7.41 3.36
CA ILE A 178 13.59 -7.08 2.67
C ILE A 178 13.30 -6.29 1.39
N THR A 179 12.31 -6.72 0.60
CA THR A 179 11.95 -6.06 -0.67
C THR A 179 11.58 -4.60 -0.46
N LEU A 180 10.77 -4.31 0.57
CA LEU A 180 10.34 -2.96 0.89
C LEU A 180 11.44 -2.17 1.61
N GLY A 181 12.11 -2.79 2.58
CA GLY A 181 13.05 -2.13 3.49
C GLY A 181 14.42 -1.82 2.88
N THR A 182 14.92 -2.60 1.91
CA THR A 182 16.26 -2.40 1.33
C THR A 182 16.43 -1.02 0.69
N ALA A 183 15.40 -0.51 0.00
CA ALA A 183 15.45 0.83 -0.58
C ALA A 183 15.59 1.91 0.50
N TYR A 184 14.89 1.76 1.63
CA TYR A 184 14.96 2.71 2.74
C TYR A 184 16.22 2.58 3.59
N ALA A 185 16.79 1.38 3.71
CA ALA A 185 18.00 1.12 4.48
C ALA A 185 19.15 2.02 4.05
N ALA A 186 19.30 2.18 2.74
CA ALA A 186 20.37 2.97 2.15
C ALA A 186 20.13 4.49 2.21
N TYR A 187 18.87 4.95 2.39
CA TYR A 187 18.62 6.35 2.77
C TYR A 187 19.01 6.63 4.24
N CYS A 188 19.02 5.60 5.09
CA CYS A 188 19.39 5.71 6.50
C CYS A 188 20.88 5.49 6.78
N ALA A 189 21.64 4.97 5.81
CA ALA A 189 23.08 4.74 5.88
C ALA A 189 23.87 6.01 5.58
#